data_AF-A0ABD3Y2R5-F1
#
_entry.id   AF-A0ABD3Y2R5-F1
#
_cell.length_a   1.000
_cell.length_b   1.000
_cell.length_c   1.000
_cell.angle_alpha   90.00
_cell.angle_beta   90.00
_cell.angle_gamma   90.00
#
_symmetry.space_group_name_H-M   'P 1'
#
loop_
_entity.id
_entity.type
_entity.pdbx_description
1 polymer ?
#
loop_
_entity_poly.entity_id
_entity_poly.type
_entity_poly.pdbx_seq_one_letter_code
_entity_poly.pdbx_strand_id
1 'polypeptide(L)'
;MMSHYECKECQKPYQYCECKQESKMNELKRTKEWFEQAIPEPTIEQACIQIGCHYEEVAEMAEAMTDDELSVQIEHVSDSYKNLSPIFMDSVRNLSESEEVELLDSLTDQIVTAIGVCHMMGFDIEGALTEVNRSNFSKFEDGKPV
;
A
#
# COMPACT_ATOMS: atom_id res chain seq x y z
N MET A 1 -31.47 29.75 -15.23
CA MET A 1 -31.33 29.33 -13.83
C MET A 1 -30.39 28.14 -13.85
N MET A 2 -29.09 28.35 -13.56
CA MET A 2 -28.12 27.24 -13.49
C MET A 2 -28.56 26.32 -12.36
N SER A 3 -28.72 25.02 -12.65
CA SER A 3 -29.01 24.06 -11.58
C SER A 3 -27.82 24.09 -10.61
N HIS A 4 -28.07 24.04 -9.31
CA HIS A 4 -27.01 24.07 -8.29
C HIS A 4 -26.07 22.84 -8.34
N TYR A 5 -26.25 21.96 -9.34
CA TYR A 5 -25.61 20.66 -9.47
C TYR A 5 -24.73 20.54 -10.74
N GLU A 6 -24.35 21.65 -11.37
CA GLU A 6 -23.45 21.68 -12.53
C GLU A 6 -22.09 22.30 -12.18
N CYS A 7 -21.01 21.73 -12.72
CA CYS A 7 -19.67 22.27 -12.58
C CYS A 7 -19.51 23.57 -13.39
N LYS A 8 -18.92 24.61 -12.79
CA LYS A 8 -18.79 25.93 -13.42
C LYS A 8 -17.73 25.98 -14.54
N GLU A 9 -16.80 25.03 -14.58
CA GLU A 9 -15.76 24.95 -15.60
C GLU A 9 -16.20 24.10 -16.81
N CYS A 10 -16.76 22.92 -16.53
CA CYS A 10 -17.10 21.93 -17.55
C CYS A 10 -18.56 21.99 -18.01
N GLN A 11 -19.40 22.69 -17.24
CA GLN A 11 -20.85 22.82 -17.45
C GLN A 11 -21.60 21.49 -17.56
N LYS A 12 -21.00 20.38 -17.12
CA LYS A 12 -21.67 19.07 -16.97
C LYS A 12 -22.24 18.95 -15.55
N PRO A 13 -23.31 18.15 -15.37
CA PRO A 13 -23.77 17.72 -14.05
C PRO A 13 -22.61 17.13 -13.24
N TYR A 14 -22.55 17.42 -11.93
CA TYR A 14 -21.43 17.00 -11.07
C TYR A 14 -21.16 15.49 -11.13
N GLN A 15 -22.20 14.66 -11.28
CA GLN A 15 -22.04 13.20 -11.38
C GLN A 15 -21.28 12.73 -12.63
N TYR A 16 -21.03 13.62 -13.60
CA TYR A 16 -20.35 13.33 -14.87
C TYR A 16 -19.25 14.36 -15.20
N CYS A 17 -18.77 15.14 -14.22
CA CYS A 17 -17.75 16.17 -14.47
C CYS A 17 -16.33 15.71 -14.10
N GLU A 18 -15.45 15.73 -15.09
CA GLU A 18 -14.04 15.35 -14.98
C GLU A 18 -13.10 16.53 -14.63
N CYS A 19 -13.60 17.77 -14.63
CA CYS A 19 -12.79 18.98 -14.41
C CYS A 19 -12.31 19.19 -12.96
N LYS A 20 -12.53 18.21 -12.08
CA LYS A 20 -11.86 18.09 -10.77
C LYS A 20 -11.27 16.70 -10.52
N GLN A 21 -11.09 15.89 -11.56
CA GLN A 21 -10.44 14.58 -11.45
C GLN A 21 -8.93 14.63 -11.76
N GLU A 22 -8.41 15.79 -12.19
CA GLU A 22 -6.98 16.04 -12.38
C GLU A 22 -6.42 16.90 -11.22
N SER A 23 -6.12 16.29 -10.06
CA SER A 23 -5.16 16.81 -9.05
C SER A 23 -5.09 15.96 -7.76
N LYS A 24 -5.94 14.96 -7.56
CA LYS A 24 -5.65 13.90 -6.58
C LYS A 24 -5.04 12.74 -7.36
N MET A 25 -3.73 12.77 -7.58
CA MET A 25 -3.02 11.55 -7.96
C MET A 25 -3.41 10.50 -6.91
N ASN A 26 -3.95 9.35 -7.34
CA ASN A 26 -4.30 8.27 -6.42
C ASN A 26 -3.05 7.97 -5.56
N GLU A 27 -3.14 8.12 -4.24
CA GLU A 27 -1.99 7.93 -3.35
C GLU A 27 -1.42 6.50 -3.43
N LEU A 28 -2.25 5.52 -3.82
CA LEU A 28 -1.79 4.18 -4.19
C LEU A 28 -0.80 4.22 -5.38
N LYS A 29 -1.14 4.99 -6.42
CA LYS A 29 -0.27 5.18 -7.58
C LYS A 29 1.03 5.90 -7.19
N ARG A 30 0.95 6.91 -6.31
CA ARG A 30 2.15 7.62 -5.80
C ARG A 30 3.07 6.70 -5.01
N THR A 31 2.49 5.82 -4.20
CA THR A 31 3.25 4.79 -3.48
C THR A 31 3.98 3.86 -4.46
N LYS A 32 3.32 3.45 -5.55
CA LYS A 32 3.95 2.66 -6.61
C LYS A 32 5.08 3.43 -7.30
N GLU A 33 4.86 4.70 -7.66
CA GLU A 33 5.88 5.57 -8.27
C GLU A 33 7.10 5.76 -7.35
N TRP A 34 6.90 5.71 -6.02
CA TRP A 34 7.99 5.73 -5.05
C TRP A 34 8.82 4.44 -5.11
N PHE A 35 8.19 3.26 -5.11
CA PHE A 35 8.90 1.98 -5.24
C PHE A 35 9.62 1.84 -6.58
N GLU A 36 9.02 2.28 -7.69
CA GLU A 36 9.65 2.28 -9.02
C GLU A 36 10.91 3.16 -9.06
N GLN A 37 11.01 4.19 -8.21
CA GLN A 37 12.20 5.03 -8.07
C GLN A 37 13.21 4.49 -7.05
N ALA A 38 12.73 4.00 -5.90
CA ALA A 38 13.58 3.49 -4.83
C ALA A 38 14.22 2.14 -5.18
N ILE A 39 13.49 1.28 -5.88
CA ILE A 39 13.88 -0.08 -6.28
C ILE A 39 13.47 -0.30 -7.75
N PRO A 40 14.19 0.32 -8.71
CA PRO A 40 13.82 0.26 -10.12
C PRO A 40 13.91 -1.15 -10.73
N GLU A 41 14.77 -2.01 -10.18
CA GLU A 41 14.97 -3.39 -10.62
C GLU A 41 14.88 -4.32 -9.40
N PRO A 42 13.66 -4.70 -8.96
CA PRO A 42 13.47 -5.50 -7.77
C PRO A 42 14.02 -6.93 -7.94
N THR A 43 14.72 -7.40 -6.92
CA THR A 43 15.22 -8.78 -6.80
C THR A 43 14.25 -9.66 -6.00
N ILE A 44 14.43 -10.99 -6.06
CA ILE A 44 13.64 -11.94 -5.24
C ILE A 44 13.90 -11.72 -3.75
N GLU A 45 15.13 -11.38 -3.38
CA GLU A 45 15.51 -11.03 -2.01
C GLU A 45 14.73 -9.79 -1.53
N GLN A 46 14.62 -8.75 -2.37
CA GLN A 46 13.83 -7.56 -2.05
C GLN A 46 12.32 -7.86 -1.98
N ALA A 47 11.80 -8.73 -2.85
CA ALA A 47 10.41 -9.18 -2.77
C ALA A 47 10.14 -9.95 -1.47
N CYS A 48 11.07 -10.83 -1.05
CA CYS A 48 10.97 -11.56 0.21
C CYS A 48 10.97 -10.62 1.42
N ILE A 49 11.89 -9.64 1.44
CA ILE A 49 11.91 -8.59 2.48
C ILE A 49 10.61 -7.81 2.49
N GLN A 50 10.07 -7.42 1.32
CA GLN A 50 8.85 -6.62 1.24
C GLN A 50 7.60 -7.39 1.74
N ILE A 51 7.52 -8.70 1.54
CA ILE A 51 6.49 -9.54 2.17
C ILE A 51 6.65 -9.51 3.70
N GLY A 52 7.88 -9.58 4.20
CA GLY A 52 8.18 -9.41 5.62
C GLY A 52 7.72 -8.06 6.16
N CYS A 53 8.03 -6.95 5.47
CA CYS A 53 7.53 -5.62 5.84
C CYS A 53 6.00 -5.57 5.86
N HIS A 54 5.32 -6.17 4.88
CA HIS A 54 3.86 -6.20 4.87
C HIS A 54 3.29 -6.93 6.08
N TYR A 55 3.89 -8.05 6.49
CA TYR A 55 3.49 -8.74 7.73
C TYR A 55 3.81 -7.95 8.99
N GLU A 56 4.87 -7.13 9.02
CA GLU A 56 5.17 -6.22 10.13
C GLU A 56 4.02 -5.25 10.35
N GLU A 57 3.49 -4.62 9.29
CA GLU A 57 2.34 -3.72 9.37
C GLU A 57 1.06 -4.42 9.91
N VAL A 58 0.88 -5.71 9.59
CA VAL A 58 -0.23 -6.51 10.15
C VAL A 58 0.00 -6.82 11.63
N ALA A 59 1.24 -7.09 12.04
CA ALA A 59 1.59 -7.27 13.46
C ALA A 59 1.39 -5.98 14.27
N GLU A 60 1.74 -4.82 13.71
CA GLU A 60 1.49 -3.50 14.31
C GLU A 60 -0.01 -3.21 14.44
N MET A 61 -0.82 -3.59 13.45
CA MET A 61 -2.27 -3.51 13.57
C MET A 61 -2.80 -4.39 14.72
N ALA A 62 -2.30 -5.63 14.84
CA ALA A 62 -2.69 -6.53 15.92
C ALA A 62 -2.31 -5.95 17.30
N GLU A 63 -1.10 -5.40 17.44
CA GLU A 63 -0.65 -4.72 18.66
C GLU A 63 -1.53 -3.50 18.99
N ALA A 64 -1.86 -2.67 18.00
CA ALA A 64 -2.73 -1.50 18.18
C ALA A 64 -4.15 -1.89 18.64
N MET A 65 -4.60 -3.09 18.30
CA MET A 65 -5.86 -3.69 18.75
C MET A 65 -5.72 -4.46 20.06
N THR A 66 -4.55 -4.44 20.71
CA THR A 66 -4.21 -5.19 21.94
C THR A 66 -4.32 -6.71 21.79
N ASP A 67 -4.16 -7.22 20.57
CA ASP A 67 -4.07 -8.64 20.25
C ASP A 67 -2.59 -9.08 20.25
N ASP A 68 -2.00 -9.08 21.45
CA ASP A 68 -0.57 -9.32 21.67
C ASP A 68 -0.14 -10.72 21.19
N GLU A 69 -1.01 -11.72 21.32
CA GLU A 69 -0.70 -13.09 20.88
C GLU A 69 -0.56 -13.16 19.37
N LEU A 70 -1.50 -12.54 18.62
CA LEU A 70 -1.42 -12.49 17.17
C LEU A 70 -0.22 -11.66 16.71
N SER A 71 0.02 -10.51 17.35
CA SER A 71 1.14 -9.62 17.02
C SER A 71 2.48 -10.36 17.08
N VAL A 72 2.77 -11.05 18.19
CA VAL A 72 4.03 -11.81 18.37
C VAL A 72 4.17 -12.93 17.33
N GLN A 73 3.08 -13.62 16.98
CA GLN A 73 3.13 -14.69 15.99
C GLN A 73 3.46 -14.16 14.59
N ILE A 74 2.83 -13.06 14.19
CA ILE A 74 3.06 -12.45 12.87
C ILE A 74 4.45 -11.80 12.81
N GLU A 75 4.89 -11.13 13.88
CA GLU A 75 6.23 -10.52 13.97
C GLU A 75 7.33 -11.56 13.74
N HIS A 76 7.25 -12.74 14.37
CA HIS A 76 8.23 -13.80 14.14
C HIS A 76 8.28 -14.29 12.68
N VAL A 77 7.13 -14.33 12.00
CA VAL A 77 7.08 -14.69 10.57
C VAL A 77 7.64 -13.56 9.73
N SER A 78 7.25 -12.31 10.00
CA SER A 78 7.79 -11.11 9.36
C SER A 78 9.32 -11.08 9.42
N ASP A 79 9.90 -11.30 10.61
CA ASP A 79 11.34 -11.35 10.80
C ASP A 79 12.01 -12.48 10.03
N SER A 80 11.35 -13.63 9.88
CA SER A 80 11.89 -14.74 9.10
C SER A 80 11.99 -14.41 7.61
N TYR A 81 11.01 -13.68 7.06
CA TYR A 81 11.06 -13.14 5.69
C TYR A 81 12.14 -12.06 5.55
N LYS A 82 12.16 -11.07 6.46
CA LYS A 82 13.14 -9.96 6.43
C LYS A 82 14.59 -10.45 6.59
N ASN A 83 14.81 -11.53 7.35
CA ASN A 83 16.12 -12.16 7.51
C ASN A 83 16.47 -13.15 6.39
N LEU A 84 15.67 -13.23 5.32
CA LEU A 84 15.91 -14.09 4.16
C LEU A 84 16.10 -15.57 4.55
N SER A 85 15.32 -16.05 5.53
CA SER A 85 15.35 -17.46 5.93
C SER A 85 15.19 -18.35 4.69
N PRO A 86 16.04 -19.40 4.50
CA PRO A 86 16.04 -20.19 3.28
C PRO A 86 14.68 -20.75 2.90
N ILE A 87 13.88 -21.16 3.89
CA ILE A 87 12.54 -21.71 3.68
C ILE A 87 11.62 -20.66 3.01
N PHE A 88 11.59 -19.45 3.55
CA PHE A 88 10.73 -18.38 3.04
C PHE A 88 11.25 -17.80 1.72
N MET A 89 12.58 -17.72 1.57
CA MET A 89 13.21 -17.36 0.29
C MET A 89 12.85 -18.35 -0.82
N ASP A 90 12.88 -19.65 -0.54
CA ASP A 90 12.48 -20.68 -1.49
C ASP A 90 10.98 -20.62 -1.79
N SER A 91 10.13 -20.30 -0.81
CA SER A 91 8.69 -20.08 -1.06
C SER A 91 8.45 -18.93 -2.04
N VAL A 92 9.12 -17.78 -1.86
CA VAL A 92 8.96 -16.62 -2.76
C VAL A 92 9.55 -16.92 -4.15
N ARG A 93 10.69 -17.60 -4.21
CA ARG A 93 11.39 -17.91 -5.47
C ARG A 93 10.62 -18.90 -6.35
N ASN A 94 9.88 -19.82 -5.75
CA ASN A 94 9.31 -20.97 -6.44
C ASN A 94 7.77 -20.93 -6.52
N LEU A 95 7.15 -19.76 -6.43
CA LEU A 95 5.72 -19.60 -6.70
C LEU A 95 5.41 -20.10 -8.12
N SER A 96 4.37 -20.93 -8.23
CA SER A 96 3.75 -21.25 -9.50
C SER A 96 2.90 -20.08 -10.00
N GLU A 97 2.59 -20.06 -11.29
CA GLU A 97 1.71 -19.04 -11.90
C GLU A 97 0.35 -18.93 -11.17
N SER A 98 -0.23 -20.05 -10.74
CA SER A 98 -1.45 -20.05 -9.94
C SER A 98 -1.26 -19.39 -8.57
N GLU A 99 -0.14 -19.67 -7.89
CA GLU A 99 0.15 -19.09 -6.57
C GLU A 99 0.48 -17.58 -6.67
N GLU A 100 1.08 -17.12 -7.77
CA GLU A 100 1.28 -15.69 -8.04
C GLU A 100 -0.06 -14.95 -8.19
N VAL A 101 -1.02 -15.55 -8.90
CA VAL A 101 -2.38 -15.00 -9.06
C VAL A 101 -3.10 -14.94 -7.71
N GLU A 102 -3.04 -16.01 -6.92
CA GLU A 102 -3.65 -16.06 -5.58
C GLU A 102 -2.99 -15.06 -4.62
N LEU A 103 -1.66 -14.91 -4.68
CA LEU A 103 -0.95 -13.91 -3.89
C LEU A 103 -1.40 -12.49 -4.26
N LEU A 104 -1.48 -12.16 -5.54
CA LEU A 104 -1.94 -10.84 -6.00
C LEU A 104 -3.40 -10.54 -5.58
N ASP A 105 -4.28 -11.53 -5.67
CA ASP A 105 -5.67 -11.43 -5.21
C ASP A 105 -5.72 -11.13 -3.71
N SER A 106 -4.99 -11.91 -2.90
CA SER A 106 -4.94 -11.71 -1.45
C SER A 106 -4.37 -10.34 -1.03
N LEU A 107 -3.37 -9.82 -1.76
CA LEU A 107 -2.81 -8.49 -1.52
C LEU A 107 -3.82 -7.39 -1.85
N THR A 108 -4.58 -7.58 -2.94
CA THR A 108 -5.65 -6.65 -3.35
C THR A 108 -6.75 -6.62 -2.30
N ASP A 109 -7.18 -7.77 -1.81
CA ASP A 109 -8.19 -7.89 -0.75
C ASP A 109 -7.75 -7.25 0.57
N GLN A 110 -6.46 -7.37 0.91
CA GLN A 110 -5.90 -6.70 2.09
C GLN A 110 -5.96 -5.17 1.96
N ILE A 111 -5.72 -4.61 0.78
CA ILE A 111 -5.91 -3.16 0.53
C ILE A 111 -7.39 -2.78 0.70
N VAL A 112 -8.31 -3.56 0.12
CA VAL A 112 -9.75 -3.30 0.23
C VAL A 112 -10.23 -3.35 1.68
N THR A 113 -9.78 -4.35 2.44
CA THR A 113 -10.19 -4.52 3.84
C THR A 113 -9.55 -3.47 4.75
N ALA A 114 -8.29 -3.07 4.53
CA ALA A 114 -7.66 -1.97 5.26
C ALA A 114 -8.43 -0.64 5.05
N ILE A 115 -8.83 -0.34 3.80
CA ILE A 115 -9.70 0.81 3.50
C ILE A 115 -11.05 0.66 4.20
N GLY A 116 -11.62 -0.55 4.22
CA GLY A 116 -12.85 -0.87 4.94
C GLY A 116 -12.76 -0.58 6.43
N VAL A 117 -11.68 -1.02 7.10
CA VAL A 117 -11.42 -0.72 8.52
C VAL A 117 -11.35 0.79 8.74
N CYS A 118 -10.58 1.51 7.93
CA CYS A 118 -10.46 2.97 8.02
C CYS A 118 -11.82 3.66 7.87
N HIS A 119 -12.63 3.23 6.89
CA HIS A 119 -13.97 3.77 6.68
C HIS A 119 -14.88 3.55 7.90
N MET A 120 -14.91 2.32 8.43
CA MET A 120 -15.75 1.98 9.57
C MET A 120 -15.33 2.69 10.86
N MET A 121 -14.04 2.99 11.01
CA MET A 121 -13.48 3.73 12.16
C MET A 121 -13.47 5.25 11.97
N GLY A 122 -13.82 5.76 10.77
CA GLY A 122 -13.81 7.19 10.46
C GLY A 122 -12.42 7.79 10.29
N PHE A 123 -11.42 6.98 9.92
CA PHE A 123 -10.05 7.43 9.67
C PHE A 123 -9.89 8.05 8.28
N ASP A 124 -9.10 9.12 8.18
CA ASP A 124 -8.74 9.76 6.90
C ASP A 124 -7.55 9.04 6.25
N ILE A 125 -7.82 7.90 5.61
CA ILE A 125 -6.80 7.09 4.94
C ILE A 125 -6.17 7.82 3.75
N GLU A 126 -6.93 8.65 3.03
CA GLU A 126 -6.38 9.44 1.92
C GLU A 126 -5.36 10.46 2.44
N GLY A 127 -5.72 11.22 3.49
CA GLY A 127 -4.81 12.19 4.12
C GLY A 127 -3.57 11.54 4.74
N ALA A 128 -3.74 10.38 5.40
CA ALA A 128 -2.62 9.62 5.94
C ALA A 128 -1.64 9.15 4.84
N LEU A 129 -2.16 8.59 3.74
CA LEU A 129 -1.32 8.16 2.61
C LEU A 129 -0.62 9.34 1.92
N THR A 130 -1.29 10.50 1.79
CA THR A 130 -0.64 11.73 1.27
C THR A 130 0.58 12.11 2.10
N GLU A 131 0.49 12.05 3.43
CA GLU A 131 1.59 12.37 4.33
C GLU A 131 2.71 11.32 4.29
N VAL A 132 2.36 10.03 4.28
CA VAL A 132 3.33 8.93 4.13
C VAL A 132 4.10 9.08 2.82
N ASN A 133 3.41 9.31 1.69
CA ASN A 133 4.06 9.54 0.41
C ASN A 133 4.95 10.79 0.44
N ARG A 134 4.48 11.90 1.02
CA ARG A 134 5.30 13.11 1.18
C ARG A 134 6.60 12.81 1.95
N SER A 135 6.50 12.06 3.05
CA SER A 135 7.64 11.64 3.87
C SER A 135 8.58 10.73 3.08
N ASN A 136 8.06 9.71 2.40
CA ASN A 136 8.83 8.77 1.59
C ASN A 136 9.57 9.45 0.44
N PHE A 137 8.93 10.38 -0.28
CA PHE A 137 9.59 11.15 -1.33
C PHE A 137 10.63 12.15 -0.78
N SER A 138 10.52 12.57 0.49
CA SER A 138 11.53 13.44 1.12
C SER A 138 12.83 12.72 1.48
N LYS A 139 12.84 11.38 1.46
CA LYS A 139 14.04 10.55 1.65
C LYS A 139 14.95 10.51 0.41
N PHE A 140 14.55 11.14 -0.70
CA PHE A 140 15.41 11.29 -1.87
C PHE A 140 16.21 12.59 -1.79
N GLU A 141 17.55 12.50 -1.85
CA GLU A 141 18.45 13.64 -2.13
C GLU A 141 19.03 13.46 -3.53
N ASP A 142 18.97 14.51 -4.36
CA ASP A 142 19.42 14.48 -5.76
C ASP A 142 18.84 13.34 -6.62
N GLY A 143 17.61 12.90 -6.31
CA GLY A 143 16.93 11.82 -7.01
C GLY A 143 17.45 10.42 -6.67
N LYS A 144 18.23 10.27 -5.59
CA LYS A 144 18.70 8.99 -5.06
C LYS A 144 18.19 8.79 -3.63
N PRO A 145 17.80 7.55 -3.25
CA PRO A 145 17.38 7.29 -1.88
C PRO A 145 18.58 7.52 -0.96
N VAL A 146 18.36 8.25 0.15
CA VAL A 146 19.34 8.48 1.22
C VAL A 146 19.30 7.35 2.23
#